data_AF-A0A0Q8WF01-F1
#
_entry.id   AF-A0A0Q8WF01-F1
#
_cell.length_a   1.000
_cell.length_b   1.000
_cell.length_c   1.000
_cell.angle_alpha   90.00
_cell.angle_beta   90.00
_cell.angle_gamma   90.00
#
_symmetry.space_group_name_H-M   'P 1'
#
loop_
_entity.id
_entity.type
_entity.pdbx_description
1 polymer ?
#
loop_
_entity_poly.entity_id
_entity_poly.type
_entity_poly.pdbx_seq_one_letter_code
_entity_poly.pdbx_strand_id
1 'polypeptide(L)'
;MPRLGSTLLSLALAGAITLAAYTDPVLVGAAVALVQVLIALAPRAVGPSGRSIRSPHFVAALSGGLVATAITLAPDLLNGADGTSPDVVGATDSGMLAGILPAIAIAVSVFVALIAQMLRKDGRPDLVPSTAYAVTLGAFAALCAGWIGAAQSLGDAEAVAVGAAGLAAGLLVWLVPLDRFVCASFAVVAGAAAGAAVTLLVDSSLTWVFGVTIGSATALFAVLGQVLGRAWSRGRTHASAGWGFPGAMSIALAAPLVYVGGQLVGAPGL
;
A
#
# COMPACT_ATOMS: atom_id res chain seq x y z
N MET A 1 8.05 -15.85 -14.04
CA MET A 1 6.84 -15.01 -14.18
C MET A 1 7.19 -13.79 -15.00
N PRO A 2 6.40 -13.44 -16.03
CA PRO A 2 6.70 -12.28 -16.86
C PRO A 2 6.57 -11.00 -16.03
N ARG A 3 7.61 -10.16 -16.04
CA ARG A 3 7.66 -8.91 -15.26
C ARG A 3 6.64 -7.88 -15.74
N LEU A 4 6.25 -8.00 -17.02
CA LEU A 4 5.41 -7.07 -17.73
C LEU A 4 3.98 -7.01 -17.16
N GLY A 5 3.32 -8.15 -16.95
CA GLY A 5 1.92 -8.19 -16.47
C GLY A 5 1.74 -7.52 -15.10
N SER A 6 2.59 -7.84 -14.12
CA SER A 6 2.52 -7.22 -12.79
C SER A 6 2.82 -5.72 -12.84
N THR A 7 3.71 -5.30 -13.74
CA THR A 7 4.10 -3.90 -13.90
C THR A 7 3.00 -3.09 -14.56
N LEU A 8 2.40 -3.59 -15.65
CA LEU A 8 1.26 -2.95 -16.29
C LEU A 8 0.07 -2.83 -15.33
N LEU A 9 -0.18 -3.84 -14.50
CA LEU A 9 -1.22 -3.74 -13.47
C LEU A 9 -0.90 -2.66 -12.43
N SER A 10 0.34 -2.59 -11.91
CA SER A 10 0.73 -1.50 -11.01
C SER A 10 0.59 -0.13 -11.66
N LEU A 11 0.96 0.02 -12.93
CA LEU A 11 0.81 1.26 -13.68
C LEU A 11 -0.67 1.64 -13.85
N ALA A 12 -1.53 0.68 -14.19
CA ALA A 12 -2.97 0.90 -14.31
C ALA A 12 -3.59 1.28 -12.97
N LEU A 13 -3.21 0.61 -11.88
CA LEU A 13 -3.69 0.92 -10.53
C LEU A 13 -3.20 2.29 -10.06
N ALA A 14 -1.93 2.62 -10.27
CA ALA A 14 -1.37 3.93 -9.93
C ALA A 14 -2.07 5.04 -10.72
N GLY A 15 -2.26 4.86 -12.03
CA GLY A 15 -3.00 5.81 -12.86
C GLY A 15 -4.45 5.97 -12.43
N ALA A 16 -5.14 4.88 -12.09
CA ALA A 16 -6.50 4.94 -11.56
C ALA A 16 -6.58 5.67 -10.21
N ILE A 17 -5.62 5.43 -9.30
CA ILE A 17 -5.52 6.13 -8.01
C ILE A 17 -5.28 7.63 -8.23
N THR A 18 -4.37 8.01 -9.13
CA THR A 18 -4.11 9.42 -9.45
C THR A 18 -5.33 10.11 -10.06
N LEU A 19 -5.99 9.49 -11.04
CA LEU A 19 -7.21 10.04 -11.64
C LEU A 19 -8.34 10.19 -10.61
N ALA A 20 -8.49 9.20 -9.72
CA ALA A 20 -9.45 9.26 -8.64
C ALA A 20 -9.13 10.38 -7.65
N ALA A 21 -7.85 10.62 -7.34
CA ALA A 21 -7.43 11.68 -6.43
C ALA A 21 -7.81 13.07 -6.93
N TYR A 22 -7.76 13.32 -8.25
CA TYR A 22 -8.23 14.58 -8.85
C TYR A 22 -9.76 14.71 -8.90
N THR A 23 -10.51 13.65 -8.59
CA THR A 23 -11.98 13.64 -8.71
C THR A 23 -12.67 13.65 -7.35
N ASP A 24 -12.40 12.63 -6.53
CA ASP A 24 -13.05 12.42 -5.23
C ASP A 24 -12.25 11.41 -4.38
N PRO A 25 -11.92 11.73 -3.10
CA PRO A 25 -11.31 10.78 -2.17
C PRO A 25 -12.04 9.43 -2.05
N VAL A 26 -13.37 9.39 -2.22
CA VAL A 26 -14.15 8.14 -2.19
C VAL A 26 -13.77 7.22 -3.35
N LEU A 27 -13.50 7.77 -4.53
CA LEU A 27 -13.04 7.00 -5.69
C LEU A 27 -11.62 6.46 -5.46
N VAL A 28 -10.76 7.19 -4.73
CA VAL A 28 -9.45 6.69 -4.29
C VAL A 28 -9.64 5.49 -3.37
N GLY A 29 -10.61 5.57 -2.44
CA GLY A 29 -11.02 4.46 -1.60
C GLY A 29 -11.44 3.21 -2.38
N ALA A 30 -12.23 3.36 -3.44
CA ALA A 30 -12.62 2.25 -4.31
C ALA A 30 -11.43 1.62 -5.05
N ALA A 31 -10.51 2.43 -5.58
CA ALA A 31 -9.30 1.95 -6.22
C ALA A 31 -8.38 1.22 -5.23
N VAL A 32 -8.25 1.74 -4.01
CA VAL A 32 -7.50 1.11 -2.91
C VAL A 32 -8.14 -0.20 -2.46
N ALA A 33 -9.47 -0.27 -2.37
CA ALA A 33 -10.18 -1.51 -2.06
C ALA A 33 -9.90 -2.61 -3.10
N LEU A 34 -9.80 -2.25 -4.39
CA LEU A 34 -9.39 -3.20 -5.42
C LEU A 34 -7.96 -3.74 -5.17
N VAL A 35 -7.01 -2.89 -4.78
CA VAL A 35 -5.64 -3.29 -4.39
C VAL A 35 -5.69 -4.25 -3.18
N GLN A 36 -6.49 -3.93 -2.17
CA GLN A 36 -6.67 -4.76 -0.97
C GLN A 36 -7.26 -6.13 -1.30
N VAL A 37 -8.23 -6.20 -2.21
CA VAL A 37 -8.78 -7.47 -2.71
C VAL A 37 -7.69 -8.29 -3.40
N LEU A 38 -6.85 -7.67 -4.24
CA LEU A 38 -5.73 -8.35 -4.89
C LEU A 38 -4.70 -8.89 -3.87
N ILE A 39 -4.49 -8.20 -2.76
CA ILE A 39 -3.64 -8.67 -1.63
C ILE A 39 -4.33 -9.79 -0.86
N ALA A 40 -5.63 -9.69 -0.59
CA ALA A 40 -6.40 -10.72 0.10
C ALA A 40 -6.49 -12.03 -0.70
N LEU A 41 -6.47 -11.93 -2.04
CA LEU A 41 -6.39 -13.05 -2.98
C LEU A 41 -4.96 -13.63 -3.11
N ALA A 42 -4.03 -13.24 -2.24
CA ALA A 42 -2.68 -13.79 -2.22
C ALA A 42 -2.71 -15.32 -2.16
N PRO A 43 -1.77 -16.02 -2.82
CA PRO A 43 -1.82 -17.47 -2.84
C PRO A 43 -1.49 -18.04 -1.44
N ARG A 44 -2.00 -19.22 -1.09
CA ARG A 44 -1.90 -19.78 0.28
C ARG A 44 -0.46 -20.04 0.77
N ALA A 45 -0.22 -19.85 2.07
CA ALA A 45 1.03 -20.20 2.73
C ALA A 45 1.37 -21.69 2.56
N VAL A 46 2.66 -22.03 2.56
CA VAL A 46 3.17 -23.39 2.45
C VAL A 46 3.97 -23.72 3.71
N GLY A 47 3.68 -24.86 4.33
CA GLY A 47 4.41 -25.32 5.52
C GLY A 47 5.77 -25.91 5.15
N PRO A 48 6.63 -26.21 6.15
CA PRO A 48 7.95 -26.82 5.94
C PRO A 48 7.90 -28.16 5.17
N SER A 49 6.77 -28.86 5.25
CA SER A 49 6.50 -30.12 4.54
C SER A 49 6.08 -29.95 3.08
N GLY A 50 6.06 -28.72 2.54
CA GLY A 50 5.62 -28.43 1.17
C GLY A 50 4.10 -28.46 0.98
N ARG A 51 3.32 -28.72 2.04
CA ARG A 51 1.85 -28.74 1.98
C ARG A 51 1.27 -27.33 2.12
N SER A 52 0.20 -27.04 1.37
CA SER A 52 -0.55 -25.80 1.53
C SER A 52 -1.21 -25.75 2.91
N ILE A 53 -0.95 -24.66 3.64
CA ILE A 53 -1.61 -24.35 4.90
C ILE A 53 -3.00 -23.80 4.58
N ARG A 54 -4.04 -24.44 5.14
CA ARG A 54 -5.41 -23.96 5.02
C ARG A 54 -5.61 -22.80 5.98
N SER A 55 -5.49 -21.59 5.44
CA SER A 55 -5.50 -20.34 6.18
C SER A 55 -6.72 -19.48 5.77
N PRO A 56 -7.52 -18.97 6.72
CA PRO A 56 -8.62 -18.02 6.44
C PRO A 56 -8.12 -16.59 6.23
N HIS A 57 -6.96 -16.42 5.56
CA HIS A 57 -6.29 -15.13 5.36
C HIS A 57 -7.10 -14.09 4.57
N PHE A 58 -7.96 -14.52 3.63
CA PHE A 58 -8.73 -13.60 2.80
C PHE A 58 -9.57 -12.65 3.65
N VAL A 59 -10.36 -13.18 4.59
CA VAL A 59 -11.26 -12.38 5.42
C VAL A 59 -10.47 -11.46 6.34
N ALA A 60 -9.42 -11.98 6.99
CA ALA A 60 -8.58 -11.20 7.88
C ALA A 60 -7.86 -10.04 7.17
N ALA A 61 -7.30 -10.32 5.99
CA ALA A 61 -6.58 -9.32 5.20
C ALA A 61 -7.52 -8.25 4.64
N LEU A 62 -8.69 -8.67 4.12
CA LEU A 62 -9.70 -7.76 3.59
C LEU A 62 -10.31 -6.89 4.70
N SER A 63 -10.62 -7.46 5.87
CA SER A 63 -11.15 -6.69 7.00
C SER A 63 -10.17 -5.62 7.49
N GLY A 64 -8.87 -5.95 7.56
CA GLY A 64 -7.85 -4.97 7.92
C GLY A 64 -7.77 -3.81 6.94
N GLY A 65 -7.73 -4.13 5.64
CA GLY A 65 -7.72 -3.13 4.58
C GLY A 65 -8.97 -2.24 4.59
N LEU A 66 -10.16 -2.83 4.63
CA LEU A 66 -11.42 -2.08 4.61
C LEU A 66 -11.59 -1.18 5.83
N VAL A 67 -11.19 -1.66 7.02
CA VAL A 67 -11.21 -0.81 8.23
C VAL A 67 -10.22 0.34 8.11
N ALA A 68 -9.00 0.09 7.60
CA ALA A 68 -8.05 1.17 7.34
C ALA A 68 -8.65 2.22 6.39
N THR A 69 -9.23 1.78 5.27
CA THR A 69 -9.89 2.65 4.29
C THR A 69 -11.05 3.43 4.90
N ALA A 70 -11.92 2.78 5.70
CA ALA A 70 -13.07 3.43 6.31
C ALA A 70 -12.66 4.51 7.31
N ILE A 71 -11.68 4.23 8.17
CA ILE A 71 -11.21 5.21 9.17
C ILE A 71 -10.45 6.35 8.48
N THR A 72 -9.70 6.08 7.40
CA THR A 72 -9.06 7.16 6.64
C THR A 72 -10.10 8.04 5.94
N LEU A 73 -11.15 7.47 5.35
CA LEU A 73 -12.20 8.27 4.69
C LEU A 73 -13.08 9.06 5.67
N ALA A 74 -13.33 8.50 6.85
CA ALA A 74 -14.18 9.09 7.88
C ALA A 74 -13.45 9.08 9.24
N PRO A 75 -12.47 9.99 9.44
CA PRO A 75 -11.70 10.06 10.69
C PRO A 75 -12.59 10.35 11.90
N ASP A 76 -13.75 10.97 11.69
CA ASP A 76 -14.75 11.24 12.74
C ASP A 76 -15.29 9.98 13.42
N LEU A 77 -15.13 8.80 12.82
CA LEU A 77 -15.46 7.53 13.46
C LEU A 77 -14.60 7.23 14.69
N LEU A 78 -13.47 7.93 14.86
CA LEU A 78 -12.62 7.86 16.04
C LEU A 78 -13.00 8.87 17.12
N ASN A 79 -13.90 9.82 16.82
CA ASN A 79 -14.41 10.73 17.82
C ASN A 79 -15.31 9.93 18.77
N GLY A 80 -14.94 9.92 20.06
CA GLY A 80 -15.79 9.39 21.11
C GLY A 80 -17.11 10.17 21.25
N ALA A 81 -17.99 9.72 22.15
CA ALA A 81 -19.22 10.45 22.46
C ALA A 81 -18.91 11.90 22.88
N ASP A 82 -19.82 12.83 22.54
CA ASP A 82 -19.71 14.24 22.88
C ASP A 82 -19.29 14.43 24.35
N GLY A 83 -18.15 15.10 24.58
CA GLY A 83 -17.57 15.32 25.91
C GLY A 83 -16.50 14.32 26.36
N THR A 84 -16.17 13.31 25.54
CA THR A 84 -15.05 12.37 25.80
C THR A 84 -13.86 12.55 24.84
N SER A 85 -13.91 13.53 23.94
CA SER A 85 -12.82 13.78 22.99
C SER A 85 -11.62 14.44 23.68
N PRO A 86 -10.44 13.80 23.79
CA PRO A 86 -9.20 14.57 23.84
C PRO A 86 -9.12 15.41 22.56
N ASP A 87 -8.57 16.62 22.59
CA ASP A 87 -8.39 17.50 21.42
C ASP A 87 -7.79 16.74 20.22
N VAL A 88 -8.64 16.16 19.36
CA VAL A 88 -8.23 15.39 18.17
C VAL A 88 -7.73 16.33 17.07
N VAL A 89 -8.04 17.63 17.19
CA VAL A 89 -7.57 18.68 16.27
C VAL A 89 -6.03 18.70 16.20
N GLY A 90 -5.32 18.41 17.30
CA GLY A 90 -3.86 18.31 17.28
C GLY A 90 -3.29 16.97 16.76
N ALA A 91 -4.09 15.90 16.70
CA ALA A 91 -3.63 14.57 16.24
C ALA A 91 -3.60 14.44 14.71
N THR A 92 -4.49 15.16 14.03
CA THR A 92 -4.51 15.32 12.57
C THR A 92 -3.29 16.12 12.10
N ASP A 93 -2.88 17.15 12.86
CA ASP A 93 -1.76 18.03 12.53
C ASP A 93 -0.37 17.45 12.89
N SER A 94 -0.29 16.43 13.75
CA SER A 94 0.99 15.92 14.28
C SER A 94 1.47 14.60 13.69
N GLY A 95 0.82 14.09 12.62
CA GLY A 95 1.19 12.81 12.02
C GLY A 95 0.95 11.59 12.93
N MET A 96 0.27 11.76 14.08
CA MET A 96 -0.11 10.66 14.97
C MET A 96 -1.07 9.67 14.28
N LEU A 97 -1.94 10.17 13.39
CA LEU A 97 -2.83 9.35 12.58
C LEU A 97 -2.06 8.40 11.64
N ALA A 98 -0.84 8.75 11.21
CA ALA A 98 0.04 7.91 10.40
C ALA A 98 0.37 6.56 11.05
N GLY A 99 0.49 6.55 12.39
CA GLY A 99 0.82 5.36 13.17
C GLY A 99 -0.41 4.65 13.73
N ILE A 100 -1.44 5.40 14.12
CA ILE A 100 -2.65 4.86 14.77
C ILE A 100 -3.53 4.10 13.75
N LEU A 101 -3.68 4.62 12.52
CA LEU A 101 -4.50 4.00 11.48
C LEU A 101 -3.99 2.59 11.08
N PRO A 102 -2.70 2.38 10.77
CA PRO A 102 -2.16 1.04 10.55
C PRO A 102 -2.27 0.14 11.79
N ALA A 103 -2.08 0.68 13.00
CA ALA A 103 -2.15 -0.11 14.23
C ALA A 103 -3.55 -0.69 14.48
N ILE A 104 -4.61 0.12 14.30
CA ILE A 104 -6.00 -0.33 14.43
C ILE A 104 -6.33 -1.37 13.36
N ALA A 105 -5.94 -1.13 12.11
CA ALA A 105 -6.19 -2.05 11.01
C ALA A 105 -5.46 -3.40 11.18
N ILE A 106 -4.23 -3.38 11.70
CA ILE A 106 -3.49 -4.60 12.06
C ILE A 106 -4.18 -5.30 13.22
N ALA A 107 -4.63 -4.58 14.25
CA ALA A 107 -5.34 -5.16 15.39
C ALA A 107 -6.63 -5.88 14.94
N VAL A 108 -7.41 -5.28 14.04
CA VAL A 108 -8.60 -5.93 13.46
C VAL A 108 -8.21 -7.19 12.67
N SER A 109 -7.15 -7.12 11.86
CA SER A 109 -6.64 -8.29 11.12
C SER A 109 -6.25 -9.43 12.07
N VAL A 110 -5.59 -9.10 13.18
CA VAL A 110 -5.22 -10.04 14.24
C VAL A 110 -6.48 -10.64 14.88
N PHE A 111 -7.44 -9.80 15.28
CA PHE A 111 -8.67 -10.26 15.94
C PHE A 111 -9.50 -11.18 15.04
N VAL A 112 -9.70 -10.81 13.78
CA VAL A 112 -10.40 -11.63 12.78
C VAL A 112 -9.63 -12.92 12.50
N ALA A 113 -8.31 -12.86 12.40
CA ALA A 113 -7.49 -14.06 12.23
C ALA A 113 -7.63 -15.01 13.43
N LEU A 114 -7.61 -14.48 14.66
CA LEU A 114 -7.79 -15.27 15.88
C LEU A 114 -9.18 -15.91 15.96
N ILE A 115 -10.25 -15.17 15.68
CA ILE A 115 -11.61 -15.72 15.59
C ILE A 115 -11.67 -16.84 14.56
N ALA A 116 -11.10 -16.61 13.37
CA ALA A 116 -11.12 -17.61 12.31
C ALA A 116 -10.32 -18.88 12.68
N GLN A 117 -9.26 -18.76 13.50
CA GLN A 117 -8.57 -19.93 14.07
C GLN A 117 -9.38 -20.61 15.18
N MET A 118 -10.13 -19.86 15.99
CA MET A 118 -11.00 -20.44 17.03
C MET A 118 -12.14 -21.26 16.42
N LEU A 119 -12.68 -20.81 15.28
CA LEU A 119 -13.75 -21.49 14.55
C LEU A 119 -13.26 -22.68 13.69
N ARG A 120 -11.94 -22.86 13.53
CA ARG A 120 -11.38 -23.98 12.75
C ARG A 120 -11.60 -25.30 13.48
N LYS A 121 -12.18 -26.27 12.76
CA LYS A 121 -12.42 -27.64 13.25
C LYS A 121 -11.30 -28.63 12.87
N ASP A 122 -10.31 -28.20 12.09
CA ASP A 122 -9.32 -29.06 11.43
C ASP A 122 -8.13 -29.49 12.33
N GLY A 123 -8.30 -29.57 13.66
CA GLY A 123 -7.24 -30.04 14.58
C GLY A 123 -6.06 -29.07 14.82
N ARG A 124 -6.11 -27.85 14.26
CA ARG A 124 -5.14 -26.75 14.45
C ARG A 124 -3.65 -27.02 14.13
N PRO A 125 -3.28 -27.84 13.12
CA PRO A 125 -1.90 -27.83 12.65
C PRO A 125 -1.57 -26.43 12.07
N ASP A 126 -0.33 -25.99 12.31
CA ASP A 126 0.24 -24.78 11.73
C ASP A 126 -0.51 -23.48 12.07
N LEU A 127 -1.04 -23.36 13.29
CA LEU A 127 -1.82 -22.19 13.74
C LEU A 127 -0.99 -20.90 13.71
N VAL A 128 0.20 -20.90 14.31
CA VAL A 128 1.10 -19.73 14.34
C VAL A 128 1.46 -19.24 12.93
N PRO A 129 2.01 -20.07 12.02
CA PRO A 129 2.34 -19.62 10.67
C PRO A 129 1.10 -19.22 9.87
N SER A 130 -0.06 -19.86 10.07
CA SER A 130 -1.31 -19.46 9.41
C SER A 130 -1.80 -18.08 9.86
N THR A 131 -1.69 -17.76 11.15
CA THR A 131 -2.09 -16.46 11.70
C THR A 131 -1.10 -15.38 11.30
N ALA A 132 0.21 -15.64 11.43
CA ALA A 132 1.26 -14.72 10.99
C ALA A 132 1.05 -14.34 9.51
N TYR A 133 0.79 -15.33 8.66
CA TYR A 133 0.48 -15.11 7.25
C TYR A 133 -0.71 -14.16 7.00
N ALA A 134 -1.82 -14.42 7.69
CA ALA A 134 -3.03 -13.61 7.57
C ALA A 134 -2.82 -12.17 8.05
N VAL A 135 -2.12 -12.01 9.18
CA VAL A 135 -1.81 -10.69 9.76
C VAL A 135 -0.85 -9.91 8.88
N THR A 136 0.18 -10.54 8.31
CA THR A 136 1.11 -9.88 7.40
C THR A 136 0.41 -9.39 6.13
N LEU A 137 -0.51 -10.19 5.56
CA LEU A 137 -1.34 -9.73 4.43
C LEU A 137 -2.28 -8.60 4.81
N GLY A 138 -2.89 -8.65 6.00
CA GLY A 138 -3.71 -7.56 6.52
C GLY A 138 -2.91 -6.28 6.73
N ALA A 139 -1.67 -6.37 7.20
CA ALA A 139 -0.77 -5.23 7.31
C ALA A 139 -0.51 -4.59 5.93
N PHE A 140 -0.15 -5.38 4.91
CA PHE A 140 0.04 -4.84 3.55
C PHE A 140 -1.23 -4.24 2.96
N ALA A 141 -2.39 -4.87 3.18
CA ALA A 141 -3.67 -4.31 2.75
C ALA A 141 -3.97 -2.97 3.44
N ALA A 142 -3.69 -2.87 4.73
CA ALA A 142 -3.87 -1.64 5.50
C ALA A 142 -2.96 -0.51 5.04
N LEU A 143 -1.69 -0.79 4.67
CA LEU A 143 -0.77 0.24 4.15
C LEU A 143 -1.34 0.95 2.93
N CYS A 144 -2.16 0.28 2.10
CA CYS A 144 -2.76 0.88 0.92
C CYS A 144 -3.64 2.11 1.23
N ALA A 145 -4.17 2.22 2.45
CA ALA A 145 -4.93 3.40 2.89
C ALA A 145 -4.09 4.69 2.89
N GLY A 146 -2.75 4.58 2.88
CA GLY A 146 -1.84 5.73 2.74
C GLY A 146 -2.09 6.55 1.46
N TRP A 147 -2.55 5.93 0.37
CA TRP A 147 -2.93 6.66 -0.84
C TRP A 147 -4.15 7.57 -0.63
N ILE A 148 -5.12 7.12 0.18
CA ILE A 148 -6.30 7.91 0.54
C ILE A 148 -5.88 9.07 1.44
N GLY A 149 -5.08 8.78 2.47
CA GLY A 149 -4.60 9.80 3.39
C GLY A 149 -3.72 10.85 2.73
N ALA A 150 -2.98 10.50 1.67
CA ALA A 150 -2.27 11.46 0.85
C ALA A 150 -3.23 12.36 0.05
N ALA A 151 -4.25 11.78 -0.58
CA ALA A 151 -5.26 12.53 -1.32
C ALA A 151 -6.10 13.48 -0.44
N GLN A 152 -6.17 13.23 0.87
CA GLN A 152 -6.87 14.09 1.83
C GLN A 152 -5.93 15.04 2.59
N SER A 153 -4.63 14.95 2.35
CA SER A 153 -3.63 15.81 3.01
C SER A 153 -3.50 17.16 2.29
N LEU A 154 -2.70 18.07 2.85
CA LEU A 154 -2.42 19.39 2.26
C LEU A 154 -1.73 19.30 0.88
N GLY A 155 -1.01 18.21 0.61
CA GLY A 155 -0.45 17.92 -0.71
C GLY A 155 -1.46 17.40 -1.75
N ASP A 156 -2.68 17.08 -1.31
CA ASP A 156 -3.86 16.71 -2.12
C ASP A 156 -3.52 15.69 -3.25
N ALA A 157 -4.16 15.81 -4.40
CA ALA A 157 -3.92 15.00 -5.59
C ALA A 157 -2.48 15.13 -6.14
N GLU A 158 -1.78 16.24 -5.88
CA GLU A 158 -0.43 16.48 -6.40
C GLU A 158 0.61 15.56 -5.75
N ALA A 159 0.54 15.35 -4.43
CA ALA A 159 1.40 14.40 -3.72
C ALA A 159 1.18 12.96 -4.23
N VAL A 160 -0.07 12.61 -4.52
CA VAL A 160 -0.44 11.32 -5.14
C VAL A 160 0.14 11.21 -6.55
N ALA A 161 0.07 12.27 -7.36
CA ALA A 161 0.63 12.29 -8.71
C ALA A 161 2.17 12.13 -8.70
N VAL A 162 2.88 12.82 -7.80
CA VAL A 162 4.33 12.67 -7.61
C VAL A 162 4.70 11.23 -7.26
N GLY A 163 4.00 10.64 -6.28
CA GLY A 163 4.26 9.27 -5.86
C GLY A 163 3.93 8.22 -6.94
N ALA A 164 2.84 8.43 -7.68
CA ALA A 164 2.44 7.56 -8.78
C ALA A 164 3.41 7.65 -9.97
N ALA A 165 3.90 8.85 -10.30
CA ALA A 165 4.91 9.05 -11.34
C ALA A 165 6.25 8.42 -10.97
N GLY A 166 6.69 8.58 -9.71
CA GLY A 166 7.88 7.94 -9.18
C GLY A 166 7.81 6.41 -9.27
N LEU A 167 6.69 5.84 -8.79
CA LEU A 167 6.38 4.41 -8.91
C LEU A 167 6.39 3.97 -10.38
N ALA A 168 5.73 4.71 -11.27
CA ALA A 168 5.62 4.34 -12.67
C ALA A 168 6.98 4.30 -13.38
N ALA A 169 7.78 5.36 -13.24
CA ALA A 169 9.11 5.44 -13.83
C ALA A 169 10.05 4.35 -13.28
N GLY A 170 10.04 4.14 -11.96
CA GLY A 170 10.84 3.10 -11.32
C GLY A 170 10.49 1.69 -11.82
N LEU A 171 9.20 1.38 -11.95
CA LEU A 171 8.74 0.09 -12.45
C LEU A 171 9.01 -0.10 -13.95
N LEU A 172 8.95 0.95 -14.76
CA LEU A 172 9.32 0.90 -16.18
C LEU A 172 10.81 0.56 -16.35
N VAL A 173 11.68 1.20 -15.56
CA VAL A 173 13.11 0.84 -15.54
C VAL A 173 13.31 -0.61 -15.09
N TRP A 174 12.50 -1.10 -14.14
CA TRP A 174 12.56 -2.47 -13.65
C TRP A 174 12.25 -3.56 -14.70
N LEU A 175 11.66 -3.17 -15.84
CA LEU A 175 11.46 -4.06 -16.99
C LEU A 175 12.74 -4.30 -17.79
N VAL A 176 13.75 -3.42 -17.67
CA VAL A 176 15.00 -3.54 -18.42
C VAL A 176 15.78 -4.76 -17.91
N PRO A 177 16.26 -5.65 -18.79
CA PRO A 177 16.95 -6.88 -18.42
C PRO A 177 18.42 -6.63 -18.01
N LEU A 178 18.64 -5.75 -17.04
CA LEU A 178 19.94 -5.48 -16.43
C LEU A 178 20.11 -6.23 -15.09
N ASP A 179 21.33 -6.15 -14.54
CA ASP A 179 21.57 -6.62 -13.17
C ASP A 179 20.62 -5.92 -12.18
N ARG A 180 20.16 -6.67 -11.18
CA ARG A 180 19.15 -6.22 -10.21
C ARG A 180 19.57 -5.00 -9.41
N PHE A 181 20.85 -4.86 -9.07
CA PHE A 181 21.33 -3.73 -8.28
C PHE A 181 21.40 -2.47 -9.13
N VAL A 182 21.96 -2.62 -10.34
CA VAL A 182 22.01 -1.54 -11.33
C VAL A 182 20.61 -1.05 -11.71
N CYS A 183 19.70 -1.99 -11.95
CA CYS A 183 18.30 -1.69 -12.27
C CYS A 183 17.57 -1.00 -11.12
N ALA A 184 17.83 -1.40 -9.87
CA ALA A 184 17.27 -0.73 -8.70
C ALA A 184 17.80 0.71 -8.57
N SER A 185 19.10 0.94 -8.76
CA SER A 185 19.68 2.29 -8.76
C SER A 185 19.07 3.18 -9.84
N PHE A 186 18.94 2.67 -11.07
CA PHE A 186 18.28 3.42 -12.14
C PHE A 186 16.80 3.65 -11.88
N ALA A 187 16.10 2.71 -11.24
CA ALA A 187 14.69 2.89 -10.89
C ALA A 187 14.50 4.04 -9.89
N VAL A 188 15.41 4.16 -8.91
CA VAL A 188 15.41 5.28 -7.95
C VAL A 188 15.67 6.61 -8.65
N VAL A 189 16.67 6.66 -9.55
CA VAL A 189 16.98 7.87 -10.33
C VAL A 189 15.84 8.27 -11.25
N ALA A 190 15.22 7.30 -11.94
CA ALA A 190 14.06 7.55 -12.79
C ALA A 190 12.84 7.99 -11.97
N GLY A 191 12.65 7.41 -10.77
CA GLY A 191 11.62 7.84 -9.83
C GLY A 191 11.81 9.27 -9.37
N ALA A 192 13.04 9.65 -9.01
CA ALA A 192 13.40 11.02 -8.66
C ALA A 192 13.12 12.00 -9.80
N ALA A 193 13.56 11.65 -11.02
CA ALA A 193 13.36 12.49 -12.20
C ALA A 193 11.87 12.66 -12.54
N ALA A 194 11.08 11.58 -12.46
CA ALA A 194 9.64 11.63 -12.71
C ALA A 194 8.91 12.45 -11.65
N GLY A 195 9.24 12.26 -10.36
CA GLY A 195 8.66 13.04 -9.28
C GLY A 195 8.98 14.53 -9.41
N ALA A 196 10.23 14.88 -9.72
CA ALA A 196 10.64 16.26 -10.00
C ALA A 196 9.94 16.84 -11.24
N ALA A 197 9.77 16.05 -12.30
CA ALA A 197 9.06 16.48 -13.49
C ALA A 197 7.60 16.82 -13.19
N VAL A 198 6.91 16.02 -12.35
CA VAL A 198 5.53 16.34 -11.93
C VAL A 198 5.49 17.69 -11.21
N THR A 199 6.38 17.94 -10.25
CA THR A 199 6.42 19.21 -9.51
C THR A 199 6.81 20.43 -10.37
N LEU A 200 7.48 20.22 -11.51
CA LEU A 200 7.90 21.30 -12.41
C LEU A 200 6.91 21.55 -13.56
N LEU A 201 6.13 20.55 -13.95
CA LEU A 201 5.24 20.60 -15.11
C LEU A 201 3.77 20.82 -14.73
N VAL A 202 3.38 20.37 -13.54
CA VAL A 202 2.13 20.79 -12.91
C VAL A 202 2.48 22.07 -12.16
N ASP A 203 1.74 23.16 -12.37
CA ASP A 203 1.90 24.43 -11.62
C ASP A 203 1.59 24.20 -10.12
N SER A 204 2.46 23.43 -9.47
CA SER A 204 2.30 22.83 -8.17
C SER A 204 2.94 23.73 -7.13
N SER A 205 2.35 23.74 -5.94
CA SER A 205 2.96 24.38 -4.77
C SER A 205 4.15 23.59 -4.20
N LEU A 206 4.40 22.38 -4.71
CA LEU A 206 5.42 21.46 -4.24
C LEU A 206 6.79 21.77 -4.87
N THR A 207 7.85 21.66 -4.07
CA THR A 207 9.22 21.90 -4.55
C THR A 207 9.76 20.71 -5.36
N TRP A 208 10.70 20.95 -6.27
CA TRP A 208 11.40 19.87 -6.98
C TRP A 208 12.15 18.92 -6.02
N VAL A 209 12.61 19.43 -4.87
CA VAL A 209 13.26 18.61 -3.82
C VAL A 209 12.26 17.62 -3.21
N PHE A 210 11.02 18.06 -2.98
CA PHE A 210 9.93 17.18 -2.58
C PHE A 210 9.69 16.10 -3.65
N GLY A 211 9.58 16.50 -4.92
CA GLY A 211 9.43 15.58 -6.05
C GLY A 211 10.53 14.51 -6.12
N VAL A 212 11.80 14.92 -5.96
CA VAL A 212 12.95 14.00 -5.93
C VAL A 212 12.87 13.02 -4.76
N THR A 213 12.59 13.51 -3.55
CA THR A 213 12.61 12.67 -2.34
C THR A 213 11.46 11.66 -2.31
N ILE A 214 10.22 12.10 -2.56
CA ILE A 214 9.06 11.21 -2.61
C ILE A 214 9.10 10.31 -3.84
N GLY A 215 9.50 10.83 -5.01
CA GLY A 215 9.63 10.05 -6.23
C GLY A 215 10.68 8.93 -6.13
N SER A 216 11.84 9.21 -5.54
CA SER A 216 12.89 8.19 -5.31
C SER A 216 12.46 7.13 -4.31
N ALA A 217 11.86 7.53 -3.19
CA ALA A 217 11.38 6.62 -2.16
C ALA A 217 10.27 5.70 -2.70
N THR A 218 9.25 6.26 -3.36
CA THR A 218 8.14 5.49 -3.94
C THR A 218 8.62 4.49 -5.00
N ALA A 219 9.57 4.88 -5.86
CA ALA A 219 10.18 3.97 -6.82
C ALA A 219 10.89 2.79 -6.15
N LEU A 220 11.71 3.05 -5.12
CA LEU A 220 12.42 2.00 -4.39
C LEU A 220 11.44 1.00 -3.77
N PHE A 221 10.44 1.49 -3.06
CA PHE A 221 9.47 0.64 -2.36
C PHE A 221 8.53 -0.09 -3.32
N ALA A 222 8.21 0.50 -4.48
CA ALA A 222 7.49 -0.20 -5.54
C ALA A 222 8.30 -1.37 -6.12
N VAL A 223 9.59 -1.15 -6.40
CA VAL A 223 10.51 -2.21 -6.86
C VAL A 223 10.62 -3.33 -5.81
N LEU A 224 10.79 -2.96 -4.53
CA LEU A 224 10.80 -3.92 -3.42
C LEU A 224 9.48 -4.70 -3.33
N GLY A 225 8.34 -4.06 -3.56
CA GLY A 225 7.02 -4.69 -3.59
C GLY A 225 6.91 -5.73 -4.70
N GLN A 226 7.41 -5.44 -5.91
CA GLN A 226 7.47 -6.43 -6.98
C GLN A 226 8.43 -7.59 -6.64
N VAL A 227 9.59 -7.31 -6.05
CA VAL A 227 10.56 -8.34 -5.66
C VAL A 227 9.95 -9.25 -4.61
N LEU A 228 9.39 -8.68 -3.54
CA LEU A 228 8.74 -9.39 -2.45
C LEU A 228 7.55 -10.21 -2.96
N GLY A 229 6.63 -9.59 -3.70
CA GLY A 229 5.44 -10.25 -4.23
C GLY A 229 5.78 -11.40 -5.18
N ARG A 230 6.82 -11.25 -6.01
CA ARG A 230 7.31 -12.33 -6.88
C ARG A 230 8.01 -13.42 -6.09
N ALA A 231 8.86 -13.07 -5.12
CA ALA A 231 9.52 -14.06 -4.27
C ALA A 231 8.49 -14.90 -3.51
N TRP A 232 7.44 -14.25 -3.01
CA TRP A 232 6.32 -14.87 -2.36
C TRP A 232 5.53 -15.76 -3.33
N SER A 233 5.30 -15.34 -4.57
CA SER A 233 4.55 -16.14 -5.58
C SER A 233 5.37 -17.22 -6.31
N ARG A 234 6.69 -17.31 -6.10
CA ARG A 234 7.56 -18.32 -6.74
C ARG A 234 7.06 -19.74 -6.48
N GLY A 235 7.12 -20.58 -7.53
CA GLY A 235 6.76 -21.99 -7.47
C GLY A 235 5.25 -22.30 -7.50
N ARG A 236 4.39 -21.30 -7.71
CA ARG A 236 2.92 -21.48 -7.70
C ARG A 236 2.31 -21.30 -9.09
N THR A 237 1.55 -22.30 -9.56
CA THR A 237 1.10 -22.47 -10.96
C THR A 237 -0.32 -21.99 -11.26
N HIS A 238 -1.10 -21.54 -10.26
CA HIS A 238 -2.45 -21.02 -10.54
C HIS A 238 -2.38 -19.59 -11.09
N ALA A 239 -2.73 -19.44 -12.38
CA ALA A 239 -2.63 -18.22 -13.17
C ALA A 239 -3.38 -17.02 -12.56
N SER A 240 -4.49 -17.25 -11.85
CA SER A 240 -5.30 -16.19 -11.23
C SER A 240 -4.69 -15.60 -9.95
N ALA A 241 -3.89 -16.36 -9.20
CA ALA A 241 -3.29 -15.92 -7.94
C ALA A 241 -1.88 -15.32 -8.11
N GLY A 242 -1.22 -15.59 -9.25
CA GLY A 242 0.20 -15.25 -9.46
C GLY A 242 0.47 -13.89 -10.09
N TRP A 243 -0.50 -13.32 -10.84
CA TRP A 243 -0.26 -12.12 -11.65
C TRP A 243 -0.58 -10.80 -10.94
N GLY A 244 -1.66 -10.75 -10.15
CA GLY A 244 -2.09 -9.52 -9.49
C GLY A 244 -1.28 -9.15 -8.25
N PHE A 245 -0.91 -10.15 -7.45
CA PHE A 245 -0.29 -9.96 -6.14
C PHE A 245 1.01 -9.14 -6.17
N PRO A 246 2.00 -9.40 -7.05
CA PRO A 246 3.21 -8.58 -7.07
C PRO A 246 2.96 -7.13 -7.47
N GLY A 247 1.95 -6.88 -8.31
CA GLY A 247 1.56 -5.53 -8.69
C GLY A 247 0.93 -4.77 -7.52
N ALA A 248 0.01 -5.42 -6.81
CA ALA A 248 -0.65 -4.87 -5.63
C ALA A 248 0.32 -4.59 -4.48
N MET A 249 1.30 -5.48 -4.25
CA MET A 249 2.36 -5.27 -3.25
C MET A 249 3.21 -4.02 -3.53
N SER A 250 3.40 -3.66 -4.80
CA SER A 250 4.14 -2.46 -5.19
C SER A 250 3.38 -1.20 -4.80
N ILE A 251 2.07 -1.19 -5.02
CA ILE A 251 1.17 -0.10 -4.62
C ILE A 251 1.12 -0.01 -3.09
N ALA A 252 0.99 -1.14 -2.40
CA ALA A 252 0.91 -1.21 -0.95
C ALA A 252 2.16 -0.67 -0.25
N LEU A 253 3.36 -1.04 -0.72
CA LEU A 253 4.61 -0.60 -0.12
C LEU A 253 4.96 0.85 -0.45
N ALA A 254 4.49 1.39 -1.58
CA ALA A 254 4.69 2.80 -1.91
C ALA A 254 3.74 3.73 -1.13
N ALA A 255 2.55 3.24 -0.74
CA ALA A 255 1.50 4.03 -0.09
C ALA A 255 1.96 4.85 1.13
N PRO A 256 2.77 4.31 2.08
CA PRO A 256 3.20 5.08 3.25
C PRO A 256 4.12 6.25 2.88
N LEU A 257 4.93 6.11 1.82
CA LEU A 257 5.84 7.16 1.37
C LEU A 257 5.06 8.31 0.77
N VAL A 258 3.99 8.01 0.03
CA VAL A 258 3.10 9.03 -0.53
C VAL A 258 2.30 9.73 0.57
N TYR A 259 1.83 8.97 1.56
CA TYR A 259 1.18 9.54 2.74
C TYR A 259 2.10 10.50 3.50
N VAL A 260 3.32 10.05 3.84
CA VAL A 260 4.32 10.89 4.52
C VAL A 260 4.65 12.12 3.67
N GLY A 261 4.78 11.97 2.35
CA GLY A 261 4.91 13.09 1.44
C GLY A 261 3.78 14.11 1.60
N GLY A 262 2.53 13.66 1.50
CA GLY A 262 1.36 14.53 1.68
C GLY A 262 1.33 15.28 3.02
N GLN A 263 1.79 14.64 4.11
CA GLN A 263 1.88 15.27 5.44
C GLN A 263 3.02 16.28 5.54
N LEU A 264 4.16 16.04 4.89
CA LEU A 264 5.33 16.94 4.94
C LEU A 264 5.07 18.28 4.25
N VAL A 265 4.08 18.36 3.36
CA VAL A 265 3.63 19.64 2.75
C VAL A 265 3.07 20.60 3.80
N GLY A 266 2.51 20.07 4.89
CA GLY A 266 1.96 20.87 5.98
C GLY A 266 2.95 21.31 7.06
N ALA A 267 4.19 20.83 7.02
CA ALA A 267 5.17 21.13 8.06
C ALA A 267 5.83 22.51 7.81
N PRO A 268 5.62 23.52 8.68
CA PRO A 268 6.24 24.82 8.52
C PRO A 268 7.76 24.70 8.70
N GLY A 269 8.56 25.03 7.67
CA GLY A 269 10.02 25.09 7.75
C GLY A 269 10.80 24.42 6.62
N LEU A 270 10.12 23.89 5.60
CA LEU A 270 10.67 23.58 4.27
C LEU A 270 10.10 24.56 3.22
#